data_AF-A0AAD7E2R4-F1
#
_entry.id   AF-A0AAD7E2R4-F1
#
_cell.length_a   1.000
_cell.length_b   1.000
_cell.length_c   1.000
_cell.angle_alpha   90.00
_cell.angle_beta   90.00
_cell.angle_gamma   90.00
#
_symmetry.space_group_name_H-M   'P 1'
#
loop_
_entity.id
_entity.type
_entity.pdbx_description
1 polymer ?
#
loop_
_entity_poly.entity_id
_entity_poly.type
_entity_poly.pdbx_seq_one_letter_code
_entity_poly.pdbx_strand_id
1 'polypeptide(L)'
;MIAQVLDRLIFSHSTLDASRLIVHSVAPSSLLLLLCQPVFSLSLTHVISHPTSLISHLSTEYLTLPPPLSPEAKFWGIFLPISGRVSESERLIFGAGGEGAGDDEELVIELIVRGEREGLRRRGVERTLLGWSLARGVCPLGEIAALKSLTSRNIAEPACFVSAVADQTHNVLFNLSLTPSQQISRAQVPLPYAHEGDPPPPI
;
A
#
# COMPACT_ATOMS: atom_id res chain seq x y z
N MET A 1 37.04 -0.59 5.75
CA MET A 1 36.79 -0.66 4.29
C MET A 1 35.48 0.01 3.90
N ILE A 2 34.32 -0.36 4.47
CA ILE A 2 33.01 0.29 4.16
C ILE A 2 32.97 1.80 4.46
N ALA A 3 33.51 2.23 5.62
CA ALA A 3 33.58 3.65 5.96
C ALA A 3 34.38 4.49 4.95
N GLN A 4 35.48 3.95 4.42
CA GLN A 4 36.30 4.63 3.41
C GLN A 4 35.60 4.74 2.05
N VAL A 5 34.75 3.77 1.70
CA VAL A 5 33.91 3.84 0.49
C VAL A 5 32.82 4.89 0.66
N LEU A 6 32.19 4.96 1.84
CA LEU A 6 31.18 5.97 2.15
C LEU A 6 31.78 7.39 2.18
N ASP A 7 32.95 7.58 2.79
CA ASP A 7 33.65 8.87 2.79
C ASP A 7 34.00 9.34 1.37
N ARG A 8 34.41 8.41 0.48
CA ARG A 8 34.66 8.75 -0.93
C ARG A 8 33.39 9.05 -1.73
N LEU A 9 32.29 8.34 -1.44
CA LEU A 9 30.99 8.60 -2.06
C LEU A 9 30.41 9.96 -1.61
N ILE A 10 30.48 10.27 -0.31
CA ILE A 10 30.07 11.56 0.25
C ILE A 10 30.94 12.69 -0.31
N PHE A 11 32.26 12.51 -0.37
CA PHE A 11 33.18 13.49 -0.94
C PHE A 11 32.89 13.78 -2.42
N SER A 12 32.60 12.74 -3.22
CA SER A 12 32.22 12.89 -4.62
C SER A 12 30.88 13.64 -4.83
N HIS A 13 29.99 13.58 -3.84
CA HIS A 13 28.69 14.26 -3.86
C HIS A 13 28.78 15.76 -3.49
N SER A 14 29.88 16.18 -2.85
CA SER A 14 30.02 17.53 -2.30
C SER A 14 30.55 18.60 -3.28
N THR A 15 30.88 18.23 -4.52
CA THR A 15 31.62 19.12 -5.45
C THR A 15 30.90 19.48 -6.76
N LEU A 16 29.71 18.95 -7.04
CA LEU A 16 29.01 19.22 -8.31
C LEU A 16 27.49 19.32 -8.11
N ASP A 17 26.90 20.42 -8.60
CA ASP A 17 25.47 20.78 -8.49
C ASP A 17 24.45 19.80 -9.12
N ALA A 18 24.87 18.61 -9.56
CA ALA A 18 23.98 17.53 -10.01
C ALA A 18 24.70 16.17 -10.15
N SER A 19 25.50 15.73 -9.18
CA SER A 19 26.11 14.39 -9.26
C SER A 19 25.10 13.27 -8.95
N ARG A 20 24.79 12.40 -9.92
CA ARG A 20 23.95 11.21 -9.72
C ARG A 20 24.82 9.98 -9.47
N LEU A 21 24.70 9.37 -8.29
CA LEU A 21 25.31 8.08 -7.97
C LEU A 21 24.28 6.96 -8.20
N ILE A 22 24.64 5.97 -9.02
CA ILE A 22 23.82 4.76 -9.23
C ILE A 22 24.59 3.58 -8.61
N VAL A 23 24.00 2.96 -7.59
CA VAL A 23 24.55 1.76 -6.94
C VAL A 23 23.61 0.60 -7.22
N HIS A 24 24.12 -0.42 -7.91
CA HIS A 24 23.39 -1.65 -8.18
C HIS A 24 23.75 -2.71 -7.13
N SER A 25 22.74 -3.31 -6.50
CA SER A 25 22.90 -4.37 -5.49
C SER A 25 21.99 -5.55 -5.84
N VAL A 26 22.58 -6.73 -6.06
CA VAL A 26 21.85 -7.95 -6.47
C VAL A 26 21.52 -8.84 -5.26
N ALA A 27 22.23 -8.66 -4.15
CA ALA A 27 22.07 -9.43 -2.93
C ALA A 27 21.86 -8.48 -1.73
N PRO A 28 21.28 -8.96 -0.61
CA PRO A 28 21.22 -8.18 0.63
C PRO A 28 22.63 -7.76 1.03
N SER A 29 22.89 -6.45 1.00
CA SER A 29 24.19 -5.88 1.35
C SER A 29 24.08 -5.05 2.62
N SER A 30 25.10 -5.11 3.48
CA SER A 30 25.19 -4.23 4.66
C SER A 30 25.30 -2.75 4.27
N LEU A 31 25.80 -2.47 3.05
CA LEU A 31 25.80 -1.14 2.46
C LEU A 31 24.39 -0.61 2.22
N LEU A 32 23.45 -1.45 1.77
CA LEU A 32 22.06 -1.06 1.56
C LEU A 32 21.43 -0.57 2.87
N LEU A 33 21.72 -1.21 4.01
CA LEU A 33 21.24 -0.73 5.31
C LEU A 33 21.72 0.68 5.64
N LEU A 34 22.96 1.02 5.28
CA LEU A 34 23.57 2.33 5.53
C LEU A 34 23.03 3.40 4.57
N LEU A 35 22.97 3.08 3.26
CA LEU A 35 22.41 3.98 2.25
C LEU A 35 20.92 4.22 2.48
N CYS A 36 20.21 3.21 2.99
CA CYS A 36 18.80 3.32 3.33
C CYS A 36 18.54 4.00 4.69
N GLN A 37 19.54 4.53 5.40
CA GLN A 37 19.26 5.31 6.60
C GLN A 37 18.66 6.68 6.24
N PRO A 38 17.60 7.14 6.92
CA PRO A 38 17.00 8.47 6.68
C PRO A 38 17.95 9.64 6.94
N VAL A 39 19.10 9.40 7.57
CA VAL A 39 20.12 10.41 7.88
C VAL A 39 21.15 10.52 6.75
N PHE A 40 21.27 9.51 5.89
CA PHE A 40 22.33 9.46 4.88
C PHE A 40 22.13 10.50 3.77
N SER A 41 20.94 10.54 3.15
CA SER A 41 20.59 11.57 2.17
C SER A 41 19.08 11.66 1.99
N LEU A 42 18.58 12.90 1.85
CA LEU A 42 17.19 13.20 1.55
C LEU A 42 16.90 13.17 0.05
N SER A 43 17.90 13.31 -0.82
CA SER A 43 17.75 13.21 -2.28
C SER A 43 17.87 11.78 -2.80
N LEU A 44 18.06 10.81 -1.91
CA LEU A 44 18.27 9.42 -2.29
C LEU A 44 16.93 8.80 -2.74
N THR A 45 16.89 8.42 -4.00
CA THR A 45 15.86 7.57 -4.57
C THR A 45 16.33 6.13 -4.54
N HIS A 46 15.52 5.24 -3.97
CA HIS A 46 15.79 3.82 -3.97
C HIS A 46 14.83 3.13 -4.94
N VAL A 47 15.37 2.24 -5.78
CA VAL A 47 14.65 1.53 -6.82
C VAL A 47 14.82 0.04 -6.55
N ILE A 48 13.71 -0.66 -6.36
CA ILE A 48 13.70 -2.10 -6.11
C ILE A 48 12.93 -2.77 -7.23
N SER A 49 13.51 -3.79 -7.86
CA SER A 49 12.84 -4.62 -8.85
C SER A 49 12.19 -5.82 -8.18
N HIS A 50 10.93 -6.08 -8.51
CA HIS A 50 10.14 -7.21 -8.05
C HIS A 50 9.64 -8.01 -9.27
N PRO A 51 9.57 -9.34 -9.18
CA PRO A 51 8.97 -10.14 -10.24
C PRO A 51 7.46 -9.91 -10.31
N THR A 52 6.90 -9.99 -11.52
CA THR A 52 5.46 -9.78 -11.76
C THR A 52 4.61 -10.82 -11.03
N SER A 53 5.11 -12.05 -10.91
CA SER A 53 4.47 -13.16 -10.18
C SER A 53 4.20 -12.83 -8.70
N LEU A 54 5.01 -11.97 -8.07
CA LEU A 54 4.75 -11.51 -6.70
C LEU A 54 3.43 -10.74 -6.62
N ILE A 55 3.18 -9.83 -7.55
CA ILE A 55 1.95 -9.03 -7.58
C ILE A 55 0.75 -9.90 -7.92
N SER A 56 0.91 -10.84 -8.86
CA SER A 56 -0.11 -11.85 -9.17
C SER A 56 -0.50 -12.65 -7.93
N HIS A 57 0.49 -13.16 -7.19
CA HIS A 57 0.27 -13.91 -5.96
C HIS A 57 -0.46 -13.10 -4.89
N LEU A 58 -0.06 -11.85 -4.65
CA LEU A 58 -0.75 -10.97 -3.70
C LEU A 58 -2.20 -10.69 -4.12
N SER A 59 -2.45 -10.61 -5.43
CA SER A 59 -3.78 -10.38 -5.97
C SER A 59 -4.67 -11.60 -5.81
N THR A 60 -4.13 -12.82 -5.96
CA THR A 60 -4.91 -14.06 -5.87
C THR A 60 -5.09 -14.55 -4.43
N GLU A 61 -4.04 -14.60 -3.63
CA GLU A 61 -4.07 -15.18 -2.29
C GLU A 61 -4.57 -14.19 -1.22
N TYR A 62 -4.18 -12.92 -1.35
CA TYR A 62 -4.52 -11.89 -0.37
C TYR A 62 -5.66 -10.97 -0.84
N LEU A 63 -6.18 -11.20 -2.05
CA LEU A 63 -7.23 -10.38 -2.66
C LEU A 63 -6.88 -8.89 -2.59
N THR A 64 -5.59 -8.59 -2.81
CA THR A 64 -5.04 -7.24 -2.74
C THR A 64 -4.38 -6.87 -4.03
N LEU A 65 -5.09 -6.06 -4.82
CA LEU A 65 -4.59 -5.49 -6.06
C LEU A 65 -3.65 -4.32 -5.75
N PRO A 66 -2.70 -4.02 -6.65
CA PRO A 66 -1.89 -2.81 -6.51
C PRO A 66 -2.75 -1.54 -6.65
N PRO A 67 -2.34 -0.42 -6.04
CA PRO A 67 -2.97 0.88 -6.24
C PRO A 67 -2.98 1.27 -7.73
N PRO A 68 -4.02 1.95 -8.24
CA PRO A 68 -5.13 2.55 -7.50
C PRO A 68 -6.33 1.61 -7.24
N LEU A 69 -6.23 0.32 -7.60
CA LEU A 69 -7.37 -0.60 -7.53
C LEU A 69 -7.71 -1.04 -6.10
N SER A 70 -6.78 -0.88 -5.16
CA SER A 70 -7.05 -1.06 -3.73
C SER A 70 -6.46 0.10 -2.92
N PRO A 71 -6.97 0.34 -1.69
CA PRO A 71 -6.42 1.38 -0.82
C PRO A 71 -4.92 1.14 -0.55
N GLU A 72 -4.11 2.18 -0.73
CA GLU A 72 -2.66 2.10 -0.57
C GLU A 72 -2.24 1.49 0.77
N ALA A 73 -2.88 1.91 1.87
CA ALA A 73 -2.56 1.40 3.20
C ALA A 73 -2.75 -0.12 3.32
N LYS A 74 -3.78 -0.68 2.66
CA LYS A 74 -4.05 -2.13 2.64
C LYS A 74 -2.99 -2.86 1.84
N PHE A 75 -2.71 -2.37 0.62
CA PHE A 75 -1.71 -2.96 -0.25
C PHE A 75 -0.32 -2.95 0.40
N TRP A 76 0.16 -1.78 0.85
CA TRP A 76 1.49 -1.65 1.45
C TRP A 76 1.63 -2.42 2.76
N GLY A 77 0.54 -2.54 3.53
CA GLY A 77 0.52 -3.34 4.76
C GLY A 77 0.83 -4.83 4.54
N ILE A 78 0.54 -5.37 3.34
CA ILE A 78 0.79 -6.77 2.98
C ILE A 78 2.04 -6.89 2.12
N PHE A 79 2.22 -5.99 1.16
CA PHE A 79 3.35 -6.00 0.24
C PHE A 79 4.68 -5.86 0.96
N LEU A 80 4.81 -4.92 1.92
CA LEU A 80 6.10 -4.62 2.55
C LEU A 80 6.65 -5.77 3.42
N PRO A 81 5.87 -6.43 4.28
CA PRO A 81 6.38 -7.58 5.04
C PRO A 81 6.85 -8.73 4.15
N ILE A 82 6.17 -8.98 3.03
CA ILE A 82 6.47 -10.08 2.10
C ILE A 82 7.69 -9.74 1.24
N SER A 83 7.67 -8.58 0.58
CA SER A 83 8.79 -8.14 -0.28
C SER A 83 10.08 -7.85 0.48
N GLY A 84 9.98 -7.42 1.75
CA GLY A 84 11.14 -7.16 2.60
C GLY A 84 11.87 -8.41 3.10
N ARG A 85 11.23 -9.59 3.02
CA ARG A 85 11.81 -10.86 3.45
C ARG A 85 12.21 -11.67 2.23
N VAL A 86 13.42 -11.44 1.74
CA VAL A 86 13.96 -12.06 0.51
C VAL A 86 13.74 -13.59 0.48
N SER A 87 13.97 -14.30 1.58
CA SER A 87 13.76 -15.76 1.63
C SER A 87 12.28 -16.17 1.52
N GLU A 88 11.36 -15.34 2.04
CA GLU A 88 9.93 -15.62 1.93
C GLU A 88 9.42 -15.33 0.52
N SER A 89 9.81 -14.18 -0.06
CA SER A 89 9.46 -13.86 -1.43
C SER A 89 10.03 -14.88 -2.41
N GLU A 90 11.31 -15.25 -2.29
CA GLU A 90 11.93 -16.29 -3.09
C GLU A 90 11.21 -17.64 -2.94
N ARG A 91 10.81 -18.03 -1.72
CA ARG A 91 10.06 -19.27 -1.52
C ARG A 91 8.67 -19.23 -2.15
N LEU A 92 7.98 -18.09 -2.10
CA LEU A 92 6.66 -17.93 -2.73
C LEU A 92 6.76 -18.02 -4.25
N ILE A 93 7.82 -17.46 -4.82
CA ILE A 93 8.01 -17.31 -6.26
C ILE A 93 8.67 -18.55 -6.88
N PHE A 94 9.73 -19.06 -6.27
CA PHE A 94 10.56 -20.17 -6.79
C PHE A 94 10.39 -21.48 -6.01
N GLY A 95 9.54 -21.51 -4.99
CA GLY A 95 9.26 -22.73 -4.22
C GLY A 95 8.27 -23.68 -4.89
N ALA A 96 7.89 -24.73 -4.16
CA ALA A 96 6.94 -25.72 -4.66
C ALA A 96 5.57 -25.07 -4.91
N GLY A 97 5.18 -24.96 -6.17
CA GLY A 97 3.95 -24.29 -6.61
C GLY A 97 4.09 -22.81 -6.97
N GLY A 98 5.30 -22.26 -6.90
CA GLY A 98 5.59 -20.91 -7.40
C GLY A 98 5.65 -20.86 -8.93
N GLU A 99 5.28 -19.71 -9.50
CA GLU A 99 5.28 -19.47 -10.95
C GLU A 99 6.69 -19.18 -11.51
N GLY A 100 7.70 -19.05 -10.64
CA GLY A 100 9.01 -18.52 -10.99
C GLY A 100 8.97 -17.01 -11.18
N ALA A 101 10.01 -16.44 -11.80
CA ALA A 101 10.13 -15.00 -12.00
C ALA A 101 8.97 -14.39 -12.81
N GLY A 102 8.18 -15.23 -13.50
CA GLY A 102 7.13 -14.82 -14.42
C GLY A 102 7.71 -14.62 -15.81
N ASP A 103 7.30 -13.55 -16.48
CA ASP A 103 7.84 -13.12 -17.77
C ASP A 103 9.21 -12.45 -17.57
N ASP A 104 10.26 -12.95 -18.23
CA ASP A 104 11.64 -12.42 -18.13
C ASP A 104 11.76 -11.01 -18.76
N GLU A 105 10.76 -10.61 -19.54
CA GLU A 105 10.73 -9.33 -20.27
C GLU A 105 10.04 -8.20 -19.49
N GLU A 106 9.34 -8.53 -18.39
CA GLU A 106 8.55 -7.57 -17.62
C GLU A 106 8.83 -7.69 -16.11
N LEU A 107 8.96 -6.55 -15.44
CA LEU A 107 9.17 -6.49 -14.00
C LEU A 107 8.40 -5.32 -13.37
N VAL A 108 8.22 -5.39 -12.06
CA VAL A 108 7.58 -4.34 -11.27
C VAL A 108 8.66 -3.56 -10.53
N ILE A 109 8.64 -2.24 -10.66
CA ILE A 109 9.57 -1.35 -10.00
C ILE A 109 8.88 -0.69 -8.82
N GLU A 110 9.43 -0.88 -7.63
CA GLU A 110 9.12 -0.08 -6.47
C GLU A 110 10.09 1.10 -6.38
N LEU A 111 9.53 2.31 -6.50
CA LEU A 111 10.22 3.56 -6.34
C LEU A 111 10.00 4.08 -4.92
N ILE A 112 11.08 4.34 -4.20
CA ILE A 112 11.06 4.89 -2.86
C ILE A 112 11.76 6.26 -2.89
N VAL A 113 10.99 7.31 -2.74
CA VAL A 113 11.49 8.70 -2.70
C VAL A 113 11.44 9.20 -1.27
N ARG A 114 12.55 9.80 -0.83
CA ARG A 114 12.63 10.49 0.46
C ARG A 114 12.45 11.97 0.20
N GLY A 115 11.66 12.63 1.01
CA GLY A 115 11.37 14.03 0.79
C GLY A 115 10.80 14.70 2.02
N GLU A 116 11.03 16.00 2.10
CA GLU A 116 10.24 16.87 2.95
C GLU A 116 8.91 17.10 2.23
N ARG A 117 7.81 16.67 2.85
CA ARG A 117 6.48 16.96 2.33
C ARG A 117 6.19 18.42 2.65
N GLU A 118 5.85 19.21 1.63
CA GLU A 118 5.50 20.63 1.77
C GLU A 118 4.61 20.85 3.00
N GLY A 119 5.11 21.61 3.98
CA GLY A 119 4.36 22.03 5.17
C GLY A 119 4.45 21.13 6.41
N LEU A 120 5.02 19.92 6.34
CA LEU A 120 5.27 19.09 7.52
C LEU A 120 6.77 18.83 7.70
N ARG A 121 7.35 19.28 8.84
CA ARG A 121 8.72 18.95 9.29
C ARG A 121 8.98 17.44 9.51
N ARG A 122 8.03 16.57 9.15
CA ARG A 122 8.16 15.12 9.28
C ARG A 122 8.71 14.56 7.97
N ARG A 123 9.89 13.95 8.07
CA ARG A 123 10.52 13.17 7.00
C ARG A 123 9.53 12.10 6.52
N GLY A 124 9.09 12.22 5.27
CA GLY A 124 8.19 11.26 4.62
C GLY A 124 8.97 10.29 3.74
N VAL A 125 8.48 9.06 3.66
CA VAL A 125 8.89 8.10 2.64
C VAL A 125 7.69 7.90 1.72
N GLU A 126 7.84 8.30 0.46
CA GLU A 126 6.85 8.05 -0.57
C GLU A 126 7.21 6.78 -1.33
N ARG A 127 6.21 5.94 -1.62
CA ARG A 127 6.38 4.70 -2.35
C ARG A 127 5.43 4.66 -3.53
N THR A 128 5.93 4.24 -4.68
CA THR A 128 5.15 4.11 -5.91
C THR A 128 5.52 2.82 -6.61
N LEU A 129 4.55 2.13 -7.20
CA LEU A 129 4.79 1.00 -8.08
C LEU A 129 4.66 1.42 -9.54
N LEU A 130 5.64 1.02 -10.34
CA LEU A 130 5.69 1.22 -11.78
C LEU A 130 5.91 -0.13 -12.46
N GLY A 131 5.53 -0.22 -13.72
CA GLY A 131 5.94 -1.32 -14.57
C GLY A 131 7.21 -1.01 -15.34
N TRP A 132 7.88 -2.05 -15.76
CA TRP A 132 8.99 -1.98 -16.69
C TRP A 132 8.91 -3.15 -17.65
N SER A 133 9.12 -2.88 -18.93
CA SER A 133 9.19 -3.88 -19.99
C SER A 133 10.47 -3.65 -20.80
N LEU A 134 11.15 -4.72 -21.22
CA LEU A 134 12.36 -4.59 -22.05
C LEU A 134 12.12 -3.78 -23.33
N ALA A 135 10.94 -3.94 -23.94
CA ALA A 135 10.59 -3.29 -25.20
C ALA A 135 10.28 -1.79 -25.06
N ARG A 136 9.81 -1.34 -23.88
CA ARG A 136 9.26 0.02 -23.68
C ARG A 136 9.98 0.82 -22.60
N GLY A 137 10.72 0.16 -21.70
CA GLY A 137 11.21 0.75 -20.48
C GLY A 137 10.10 0.92 -19.44
N VAL A 138 10.15 2.02 -18.68
CA VAL A 138 9.20 2.31 -17.60
C VAL A 138 7.81 2.58 -18.17
N CYS A 139 6.79 1.94 -17.61
CA CYS A 139 5.40 2.10 -18.00
C CYS A 139 4.45 2.08 -16.78
N PRO A 140 3.19 2.50 -16.93
CA PRO A 140 2.19 2.29 -15.89
C PRO A 140 2.00 0.81 -15.57
N LEU A 141 1.68 0.50 -14.31
CA LEU A 141 1.53 -0.88 -13.85
C LEU A 141 0.42 -1.65 -14.57
N GLY A 142 -0.65 -0.96 -14.99
CA GLY A 142 -1.75 -1.55 -15.75
C GLY A 142 -1.41 -1.94 -17.19
N GLU A 143 -0.25 -1.51 -17.70
CA GLU A 143 0.19 -1.84 -19.06
C GLU A 143 1.04 -3.12 -19.14
N ILE A 144 1.51 -3.63 -17.99
CA ILE A 144 2.27 -4.89 -17.89
C ILE A 144 1.38 -6.04 -18.37
N ALA A 145 1.81 -6.75 -19.41
CA ALA A 145 1.06 -7.85 -20.01
C ALA A 145 0.72 -8.94 -18.99
N ALA A 146 1.69 -9.33 -18.15
CA ALA A 146 1.50 -10.32 -17.09
C ALA A 146 0.38 -9.94 -16.10
N LEU A 147 0.16 -8.65 -15.85
CA LEU A 147 -0.83 -8.16 -14.88
C LEU A 147 -2.16 -7.70 -15.50
N LYS A 148 -2.29 -7.69 -16.84
CA LYS A 148 -3.52 -7.24 -17.53
C LYS A 148 -4.75 -8.03 -17.13
N SER A 149 -4.61 -9.31 -16.81
CA SER A 149 -5.73 -10.16 -16.36
C SER A 149 -6.31 -9.67 -15.03
N LEU A 150 -5.48 -9.11 -14.14
CA LEU A 150 -5.88 -8.63 -12.82
C LEU A 150 -6.60 -7.28 -12.91
N THR A 151 -6.13 -6.42 -13.81
CA THR A 151 -6.70 -5.08 -14.03
C THR A 151 -7.99 -5.13 -14.84
N SER A 152 -8.06 -5.97 -15.87
CA SER A 152 -9.28 -6.13 -16.70
C SER A 152 -10.44 -6.80 -15.96
N ARG A 153 -10.16 -7.79 -15.10
CA ARG A 153 -11.19 -8.51 -14.33
C ARG A 153 -11.98 -7.61 -13.37
N ASN A 154 -11.40 -6.50 -12.91
CA ASN A 154 -12.03 -5.59 -11.95
C ASN A 154 -12.65 -4.34 -12.58
N ILE A 155 -12.49 -4.09 -13.88
CA ILE A 155 -13.18 -2.97 -14.57
C ILE A 155 -14.65 -3.32 -14.86
N ALA A 156 -15.04 -4.60 -14.75
CA ALA A 156 -16.43 -5.06 -14.94
C ALA A 156 -17.34 -4.82 -13.72
N GLU A 157 -16.81 -4.39 -12.58
CA GLU A 157 -17.60 -3.85 -11.46
C GLU A 157 -17.00 -2.50 -11.03
N PRO A 158 -17.75 -1.39 -11.07
CA PRO A 158 -17.26 -0.11 -10.55
C PRO A 158 -17.31 -0.13 -9.02
N ALA A 159 -16.45 -0.92 -8.38
CA ALA A 159 -16.14 -0.78 -6.96
C ALA A 159 -15.15 0.38 -6.79
N CYS A 160 -15.71 1.59 -6.83
CA CYS A 160 -15.42 2.70 -5.93
C CYS A 160 -14.27 2.45 -4.93
N PHE A 161 -13.02 2.75 -5.32
CA PHE A 161 -11.93 3.05 -4.39
C PHE A 161 -11.13 4.26 -4.90
N VAL A 162 -11.86 5.33 -5.23
CA VAL A 162 -11.27 6.67 -5.21
C VAL A 162 -11.16 7.05 -3.74
N SER A 163 -9.96 6.99 -3.16
CA SER A 163 -9.65 7.74 -1.95
C SER A 163 -9.57 9.22 -2.30
N ALA A 164 -10.73 9.82 -2.54
CA ALA A 164 -11.03 11.09 -1.91
C ALA A 164 -11.83 10.71 -0.66
N VAL A 165 -11.38 11.17 0.50
CA VAL A 165 -12.21 11.26 1.69
C VAL A 165 -13.33 12.27 1.37
N ALA A 166 -14.29 11.85 0.56
CA ALA A 166 -15.60 12.45 0.44
C ALA A 166 -16.50 11.51 1.24
N ASP A 167 -16.41 11.72 2.54
CA ASP A 167 -17.29 11.26 3.60
C ASP A 167 -18.73 11.08 3.04
N GLN A 168 -19.06 9.85 2.61
CA GLN A 168 -20.33 9.48 1.93
C GLN A 168 -21.56 9.64 2.85
N THR A 169 -21.33 10.10 4.07
CA THR A 169 -22.31 10.45 5.09
C THR A 169 -22.74 11.91 5.06
N HIS A 170 -22.05 12.81 4.33
CA HIS A 170 -22.31 14.26 4.42
C HIS A 170 -23.52 14.78 3.62
N ASN A 171 -24.19 13.95 2.83
CA ASN A 171 -25.43 14.32 2.12
C ASN A 171 -26.66 13.51 2.58
N VAL A 172 -26.55 12.77 3.69
CA VAL A 172 -27.74 12.28 4.38
C VAL A 172 -28.07 13.29 5.45
N LEU A 173 -28.95 14.24 5.13
CA LEU A 173 -29.63 15.03 6.15
C LEU A 173 -30.41 14.02 7.01
N PHE A 174 -29.82 13.65 8.15
CA PHE A 174 -30.48 12.83 9.15
C PHE A 174 -31.69 13.64 9.63
N ASN A 175 -32.86 13.29 9.11
CA ASN A 175 -34.10 13.88 9.55
C ASN A 175 -34.40 13.30 10.94
N LEU A 176 -33.81 13.92 11.97
CA LEU A 176 -33.98 13.58 13.39
C LEU A 176 -35.44 13.72 13.83
N SER A 177 -36.30 14.42 13.06
CA SER A 177 -37.72 14.51 13.32
C SER A 177 -38.45 13.25 12.88
N LEU A 178 -38.87 12.46 13.88
CA LEU A 178 -39.84 11.40 13.68
C LEU A 178 -41.12 11.98 13.08
N THR A 179 -41.67 11.31 12.07
CA THR A 179 -43.02 11.65 11.58
C THR A 179 -44.05 11.39 12.70
N PRO A 180 -45.20 12.10 12.73
CA PRO A 180 -46.23 11.89 13.75
C PRO A 180 -46.67 10.42 13.87
N SER A 181 -46.72 9.70 12.74
CA SER A 181 -47.04 8.27 12.70
C SER A 181 -46.01 7.38 13.43
N GLN A 182 -44.73 7.76 13.36
CA GLN A 182 -43.63 7.04 14.03
C GLN A 182 -43.59 7.35 15.52
N GLN A 183 -43.93 8.58 15.93
CA GLN A 183 -44.06 8.94 17.34
C GLN A 183 -45.18 8.13 18.02
N ILE A 184 -46.33 8.01 17.36
CA ILE A 184 -47.47 7.21 17.86
C ILE A 184 -47.10 5.73 17.95
N SER A 185 -46.46 5.18 16.92
CA SER A 185 -46.05 3.76 16.91
C SER A 185 -45.08 3.45 18.05
N ARG A 186 -44.14 4.36 18.35
CA ARG A 186 -43.18 4.20 19.45
C ARG A 186 -43.84 4.30 20.83
N ALA A 187 -44.86 5.15 20.97
CA ALA A 187 -45.64 5.25 22.22
C ALA A 187 -46.53 4.02 22.48
N GLN A 188 -46.81 3.23 21.44
CA GLN A 188 -47.58 1.98 21.55
C GLN A 188 -46.71 0.74 21.77
N VAL A 189 -45.37 0.86 21.77
CA VAL A 189 -44.49 -0.27 22.07
C VAL A 189 -44.62 -0.58 23.57
N PRO A 190 -45.19 -1.75 23.94
CA PRO A 190 -45.32 -2.12 25.34
C PRO A 190 -43.93 -2.31 25.93
N LEU A 191 -43.63 -1.61 27.02
CA LEU A 191 -42.37 -1.76 27.72
C LEU A 191 -42.35 -3.14 28.41
N PRO A 192 -41.39 -4.03 28.08
CA PRO A 192 -41.46 -5.44 28.44
C PRO A 192 -41.29 -5.75 29.93
N TYR A 193 -41.10 -4.75 30.80
CA TYR A 193 -40.89 -4.96 32.25
C TYR A 193 -41.48 -3.86 33.13
N ALA A 194 -42.73 -3.46 32.89
CA ALA A 194 -43.52 -2.79 33.92
C ALA A 194 -43.99 -3.83 34.94
N HIS A 195 -43.09 -4.31 35.80
CA HIS A 195 -43.48 -5.04 36.99
C HIS A 195 -44.12 -4.03 37.95
N GLU A 196 -45.45 -3.98 37.97
CA GLU A 196 -46.19 -3.38 39.08
C GLU A 196 -45.80 -4.15 40.35
N GLY A 197 -45.25 -3.43 41.33
CA GLY A 197 -44.91 -4.01 42.62
C GLY A 197 -46.21 -4.39 43.34
N ASP A 198 -46.46 -5.69 43.47
CA ASP A 198 -47.54 -6.19 44.33
C ASP A 198 -47.36 -5.66 45.76
N PRO A 199 -48.38 -5.05 46.36
CA PRO A 199 -48.29 -4.60 47.76
C PRO A 199 -48.19 -5.83 48.69
N PRO A 200 -47.33 -5.78 49.73
CA PRO A 200 -47.19 -6.90 50.65
C PRO A 200 -48.47 -7.14 51.45
N PRO A 201 -48.84 -8.41 51.73
CA PRO A 201 -50.06 -8.75 52.45
C PRO A 201 -50.02 -8.28 53.92
N PRO A 202 -51.17 -7.88 54.49
CA PRO A 202 -51.26 -7.46 55.89
C PRO A 202 -51.07 -8.64 56.86
N ILE A 203 -50.50 -8.32 58.03
CA ILE A 203 -50.17 -9.20 59.16
C ILE A 203 -51.43 -9.84 59.77
#